data_AF-A0A7D9IQF5-F1
#
_entry.id   AF-A0A7D9IQF5-F1
#
_cell.length_a   1.000
_cell.length_b   1.000
_cell.length_c   1.000
_cell.angle_alpha   90.00
_cell.angle_beta   90.00
_cell.angle_gamma   90.00
#
_symmetry.space_group_name_H-M   'P 1'
#
loop_
_entity.id
_entity.type
_entity.pdbx_description
1 polymer ?
#
loop_
_entity_poly.entity_id
_entity_poly.type
_entity_poly.pdbx_seq_one_letter_code
_entity_poly.pdbx_strand_id
1 'polypeptide(L)'
;FQTGRTPTITNIDKQAGLPDQVIKITGRLYTSQFGRLSDNTGDSFDHSTHPTEITRVYLGGYNCDTNDENGQVYGITYVPYSGHFICRGEITAPGSYGVSYLVSNYGRSQINNNDLSLVDANDVIYEYQAHSDVTSVEPRSGSRAGGTILTIKGKAFSFIKENVKVTVGGVPCEVLTSNRDTITCKTGALREENEGREFYPGGRGFICDTWPIEQRISNVRDFNPNATYVHSHIHQMHTDFATYVNDPSFVKPTYWLVGRLTAYFVPPSSGIYRFGSTSAERSVVYFSNTSSPLDKREIASNPYYTGSYNWNKFETQWSERMYLEDGRAYYIAIEGDYRYYHGYVLNLGMHKETTSLTEEDVPMAVQEQQYLKIYNTIEKEAQTITYENWTDGFVQQEEQLVTVKQCSLVNNLCQQPPPFSLNYNGSLTGSLTPNISAADLQTALNVLPSISNAGSVTVTLESSDSQENVYRVEFNFAEPETTSMLQDGSQLRGQFVSVAVDKAGINSDKGFRLSLGGKRTQVIPPNVTEAELESTFTQLFTTQCTFSANTGNIR
;
A
#
# COMPACT_ATOMS: atom_id res chain seq x y z
N PHE A 1 2.42 -12.21 21.57
CA PHE A 1 2.86 -13.38 20.80
C PHE A 1 4.08 -14.00 21.46
N GLN A 2 4.05 -15.30 21.78
CA GLN A 2 5.23 -16.03 22.25
C GLN A 2 5.46 -17.22 21.32
N THR A 3 6.60 -17.23 20.64
CA THR A 3 7.01 -18.30 19.72
C THR A 3 6.97 -19.64 20.44
N GLY A 4 6.29 -20.64 19.86
CA GLY A 4 6.15 -21.98 20.46
C GLY A 4 5.03 -22.14 21.51
N ARG A 5 4.37 -21.05 21.94
CA ARG A 5 3.16 -21.09 22.78
C ARG A 5 1.87 -20.74 22.03
N THR A 6 1.98 -20.06 20.91
CA THR A 6 0.79 -19.68 20.13
C THR A 6 0.24 -20.92 19.40
N PRO A 7 -1.06 -21.26 19.53
CA PRO A 7 -1.69 -22.31 18.72
C PRO A 7 -1.60 -21.93 17.24
N THR A 8 -1.59 -22.92 16.34
CA THR A 8 -1.44 -22.62 14.91
C THR A 8 -2.37 -23.47 14.06
N ILE A 9 -2.76 -22.94 12.92
CA ILE A 9 -3.40 -23.69 11.83
C ILE A 9 -2.36 -23.85 10.71
N THR A 10 -2.10 -25.08 10.32
CA THR A 10 -1.16 -25.40 9.23
C THR A 10 -1.86 -25.98 8.01
N ASN A 11 -3.06 -26.55 8.17
CA ASN A 11 -3.83 -27.11 7.08
C ASN A 11 -5.34 -27.11 7.40
N ILE A 12 -6.15 -26.85 6.37
CA ILE A 12 -7.59 -27.12 6.35
C ILE A 12 -7.79 -28.10 5.20
N ASP A 13 -8.40 -29.26 5.47
CA ASP A 13 -8.54 -30.32 4.45
C ASP A 13 -9.38 -29.90 3.24
N LYS A 14 -10.32 -28.97 3.43
CA LYS A 14 -11.16 -28.38 2.39
C LYS A 14 -11.18 -26.87 2.56
N GLN A 15 -10.48 -26.13 1.70
CA GLN A 15 -10.47 -24.66 1.70
C GLN A 15 -11.68 -24.05 0.96
N ALA A 16 -12.56 -24.88 0.40
CA ALA A 16 -13.87 -24.45 -0.07
C ALA A 16 -14.94 -25.53 0.08
N GLY A 17 -16.20 -25.10 0.16
CA GLY A 17 -17.35 -25.99 0.18
C GLY A 17 -18.67 -25.26 0.38
N LEU A 18 -19.73 -26.03 0.62
CA LEU A 18 -21.04 -25.50 0.99
C LEU A 18 -20.99 -24.85 2.39
N PRO A 19 -21.91 -23.94 2.74
CA PRO A 19 -21.88 -23.31 4.06
C PRO A 19 -22.00 -24.29 5.24
N ASP A 20 -22.69 -25.42 5.08
CA ASP A 20 -22.85 -26.46 6.09
C ASP A 20 -21.70 -27.50 6.10
N GLN A 21 -20.59 -27.23 5.42
CA GLN A 21 -19.51 -28.18 5.23
C GLN A 21 -18.77 -28.48 6.54
N VAL A 22 -18.57 -29.77 6.79
CA VAL A 22 -17.67 -30.27 7.84
C VAL A 22 -16.22 -30.21 7.31
N ILE A 23 -15.34 -29.57 8.08
CA ILE A 23 -13.92 -29.37 7.78
C ILE A 23 -13.02 -29.90 8.89
N LYS A 24 -11.81 -30.34 8.52
CA LYS A 24 -10.75 -30.76 9.44
C LYS A 24 -9.66 -29.70 9.48
N ILE A 25 -9.44 -29.16 10.67
CA ILE A 25 -8.41 -28.15 10.97
C ILE A 25 -7.23 -28.85 11.63
N THR A 26 -6.06 -28.74 11.03
CA THR A 26 -4.79 -29.33 11.52
C THR A 26 -3.83 -28.22 11.94
N GLY A 27 -3.09 -28.44 13.02
CA GLY A 27 -1.97 -27.60 13.40
C GLY A 27 -1.48 -27.85 14.82
N ARG A 28 -1.01 -26.81 15.51
CA ARG A 28 -0.46 -26.94 16.86
C ARG A 28 -1.57 -26.86 17.90
N LEU A 29 -1.93 -28.01 18.46
CA LEU A 29 -2.86 -28.13 19.57
C LEU A 29 -2.11 -28.24 20.91
N TYR A 30 -2.78 -27.85 22.00
CA TYR A 30 -2.28 -27.99 23.38
C TYR A 30 -3.19 -28.87 24.25
N THR A 31 -4.31 -29.33 23.70
CA THR A 31 -5.34 -30.07 24.40
C THR A 31 -6.24 -30.80 23.41
N SER A 32 -6.89 -31.86 23.87
CA SER A 32 -8.01 -32.53 23.19
C SER A 32 -9.37 -32.18 23.79
N GLN A 33 -9.43 -31.31 24.80
CA GLN A 33 -10.66 -30.91 25.47
C GLN A 33 -11.28 -29.72 24.76
N PHE A 34 -12.59 -29.77 24.52
CA PHE A 34 -13.38 -28.62 24.10
C PHE A 34 -14.09 -28.02 25.32
N GLY A 35 -14.06 -26.69 25.43
CA GLY A 35 -14.74 -25.99 26.51
C GLY A 35 -16.24 -26.08 26.38
N ARG A 36 -16.92 -26.47 27.46
CA ARG A 36 -18.39 -26.45 27.53
C ARG A 36 -18.84 -25.02 27.81
N LEU A 37 -19.27 -24.30 26.78
CA LEU A 37 -19.91 -22.99 26.95
C LEU A 37 -21.37 -23.09 27.46
N SER A 38 -21.76 -24.14 28.19
CA SER A 38 -23.19 -24.42 28.47
C SER A 38 -23.52 -24.96 29.85
N ASP A 39 -22.80 -24.57 30.90
CA ASP A 39 -23.27 -24.90 32.26
C ASP A 39 -24.16 -23.78 32.82
N ASN A 40 -24.23 -22.59 32.19
CA ASN A 40 -25.06 -21.45 32.63
C ASN A 40 -24.90 -21.08 34.12
N THR A 41 -23.88 -21.59 34.83
CA THR A 41 -23.72 -21.39 36.27
C THR A 41 -23.19 -20.00 36.62
N GLY A 42 -22.73 -19.23 35.63
CA GLY A 42 -22.12 -17.93 35.89
C GLY A 42 -20.85 -18.03 36.73
N ASP A 43 -20.25 -19.23 36.83
CA ASP A 43 -19.02 -19.40 37.58
C ASP A 43 -17.87 -18.68 36.88
N SER A 44 -17.15 -17.90 37.67
CA SER A 44 -16.03 -17.09 37.23
C SER A 44 -15.01 -17.94 36.48
N PHE A 45 -14.49 -17.41 35.36
CA PHE A 45 -13.30 -17.88 34.65
C PHE A 45 -12.06 -17.81 35.58
N ASP A 46 -11.96 -18.71 36.56
CA ASP A 46 -10.76 -18.89 37.36
C ASP A 46 -9.76 -19.74 36.58
N HIS A 47 -8.74 -19.07 36.03
CA HIS A 47 -7.66 -19.64 35.23
C HIS A 47 -6.78 -20.65 35.99
N SER A 48 -6.89 -20.76 37.32
CA SER A 48 -6.00 -21.58 38.14
C SER A 48 -6.46 -23.03 38.33
N THR A 49 -7.73 -23.34 38.03
CA THR A 49 -8.34 -24.65 38.34
C THR A 49 -8.88 -25.41 37.12
N HIS A 50 -8.97 -24.77 35.95
CA HIS A 50 -9.52 -25.39 34.74
C HIS A 50 -8.43 -25.99 33.82
N PRO A 51 -8.61 -27.22 33.31
CA PRO A 51 -7.68 -27.80 32.34
C PRO A 51 -7.63 -26.95 31.06
N THR A 52 -6.50 -27.00 30.33
CA THR A 52 -6.39 -26.32 29.03
C THR A 52 -7.44 -26.88 28.07
N GLU A 53 -8.18 -26.01 27.39
CA GLU A 53 -9.30 -26.39 26.51
C GLU A 53 -9.37 -25.48 25.27
N ILE A 54 -9.90 -26.02 24.17
CA ILE A 54 -10.30 -25.25 23.01
C ILE A 54 -11.66 -24.63 23.34
N THR A 55 -11.69 -23.34 23.65
CA THR A 55 -12.89 -22.66 24.14
C THR A 55 -13.86 -22.31 23.01
N ARG A 56 -13.34 -22.09 21.79
CA ARG A 56 -14.16 -21.76 20.62
C ARG A 56 -13.40 -21.98 19.33
N VAL A 57 -14.13 -22.34 18.28
CA VAL A 57 -13.65 -22.40 16.90
C VAL A 57 -14.48 -21.43 16.07
N TYR A 58 -13.82 -20.67 15.22
CA TYR A 58 -14.41 -19.63 14.38
C TYR A 58 -14.19 -19.93 12.91
N LEU A 59 -15.26 -19.74 12.14
CA LEU A 59 -15.23 -19.65 10.68
C LEU A 59 -15.84 -18.29 10.32
N GLY A 60 -14.98 -17.33 10.04
CA GLY A 60 -15.27 -15.89 10.02
C GLY A 60 -15.73 -15.40 11.39
N GLY A 61 -16.87 -14.70 11.41
CA GLY A 61 -17.55 -14.31 12.65
C GLY A 61 -18.46 -15.38 13.24
N TYR A 62 -18.58 -16.54 12.59
CA TYR A 62 -19.52 -17.60 12.97
C TYR A 62 -18.83 -18.69 13.79
N ASN A 63 -19.64 -19.44 14.55
CA ASN A 63 -19.16 -20.61 15.26
C ASN A 63 -18.85 -21.75 14.26
N CYS A 64 -17.81 -22.53 14.56
CA CYS A 64 -17.60 -23.82 13.91
C CYS A 64 -17.86 -24.91 14.96
N ASP A 65 -19.02 -25.54 14.88
CA ASP A 65 -19.49 -26.51 15.86
C ASP A 65 -18.64 -27.77 15.81
N THR A 66 -18.03 -28.13 16.93
CA THR A 66 -17.18 -29.31 17.07
C THR A 66 -17.97 -30.57 17.36
N ASN A 67 -19.28 -30.43 17.58
CA ASN A 67 -20.19 -31.49 17.95
C ASN A 67 -21.24 -31.70 16.86
N ASP A 68 -21.70 -32.94 16.74
CA ASP A 68 -22.82 -33.30 15.89
C ASP A 68 -24.15 -32.91 16.54
N GLU A 69 -25.26 -33.19 15.84
CA GLU A 69 -26.61 -32.88 16.30
C GLU A 69 -27.03 -33.63 17.58
N ASN A 70 -26.30 -34.69 17.95
CA ASN A 70 -26.50 -35.44 19.20
C ASN A 70 -25.56 -34.98 20.32
N GLY A 71 -24.75 -33.95 20.08
CA GLY A 71 -23.74 -33.45 21.02
C GLY A 71 -22.46 -34.28 21.06
N GLN A 72 -22.24 -35.23 20.15
CA GLN A 72 -21.02 -36.02 20.06
C GLN A 72 -19.95 -35.26 19.26
N VAL A 73 -18.72 -35.20 19.78
CA VAL A 73 -17.59 -34.54 19.07
C VAL A 73 -17.30 -35.26 17.75
N TYR A 74 -17.22 -34.52 16.64
CA TYR A 74 -16.95 -35.09 15.31
C TYR A 74 -15.63 -35.87 15.25
N GLY A 75 -14.60 -35.33 15.89
CA GLY A 75 -13.30 -35.97 15.99
C GLY A 75 -12.21 -34.99 16.43
N ILE A 76 -11.35 -35.43 17.34
CA ILE A 76 -10.16 -34.71 17.75
C ILE A 76 -9.02 -35.70 17.99
N THR A 77 -7.87 -35.40 17.42
CA THR A 77 -6.62 -36.10 17.69
C THR A 77 -5.63 -35.09 18.24
N TYR A 78 -5.11 -35.35 19.43
CA TYR A 78 -4.05 -34.57 20.03
C TYR A 78 -2.82 -35.43 20.25
N VAL A 79 -1.70 -34.97 19.70
CA VAL A 79 -0.35 -35.39 20.01
C VAL A 79 0.35 -34.14 20.58
N PRO A 80 1.29 -34.25 21.54
CA PRO A 80 1.97 -33.08 22.07
C PRO A 80 2.45 -32.12 20.95
N TYR A 81 1.94 -30.89 20.97
CA TYR A 81 2.22 -29.81 20.01
C TYR A 81 1.77 -30.04 18.55
N SER A 82 0.91 -31.03 18.28
CA SER A 82 0.39 -31.30 16.94
C SER A 82 -0.93 -32.05 16.99
N GLY A 83 -1.86 -31.74 16.11
CA GLY A 83 -3.10 -32.48 16.05
C GLY A 83 -4.07 -31.92 15.04
N HIS A 84 -5.26 -32.47 15.06
CA HIS A 84 -6.37 -31.96 14.27
C HIS A 84 -7.67 -32.14 15.02
N PHE A 85 -8.65 -31.34 14.63
CA PHE A 85 -10.03 -31.53 15.03
C PHE A 85 -10.97 -31.22 13.87
N ILE A 86 -12.21 -31.68 14.01
CA ILE A 86 -13.24 -31.56 12.99
C ILE A 86 -14.32 -30.62 13.53
N CYS A 87 -14.80 -29.71 12.67
CA CYS A 87 -15.92 -28.85 13.00
C CYS A 87 -16.80 -28.58 11.77
N ARG A 88 -18.06 -28.20 12.02
CA ARG A 88 -19.06 -27.81 11.03
C ARG A 88 -19.31 -26.31 11.13
N GLY A 89 -19.07 -25.56 10.06
CA GLY A 89 -19.34 -24.13 10.04
C GLY A 89 -20.84 -23.83 10.17
N GLU A 90 -21.20 -22.82 10.97
CA GLU A 90 -22.57 -22.28 11.04
C GLU A 90 -22.78 -21.08 10.08
N ILE A 91 -22.00 -21.03 9.01
CA ILE A 91 -22.18 -20.01 7.97
C ILE A 91 -23.43 -20.33 7.15
N THR A 92 -24.09 -19.28 6.65
CA THR A 92 -25.37 -19.41 5.93
C THR A 92 -25.37 -18.78 4.54
N ALA A 93 -24.25 -18.23 4.13
CA ALA A 93 -24.08 -17.54 2.86
C ALA A 93 -22.73 -17.91 2.22
N PRO A 94 -22.61 -17.79 0.89
CA PRO A 94 -21.34 -17.79 0.20
C PRO A 94 -20.46 -16.63 0.69
N GLY A 95 -19.14 -16.83 0.67
CA GLY A 95 -18.20 -15.79 1.06
C GLY A 95 -16.82 -16.33 1.40
N SER A 96 -15.91 -15.40 1.68
CA SER A 96 -14.54 -15.65 2.10
C SER A 96 -14.47 -15.52 3.62
N TYR A 97 -13.99 -16.55 4.30
CA TYR A 97 -14.00 -16.66 5.76
C TYR A 97 -12.61 -16.98 6.30
N GLY A 98 -12.17 -16.18 7.27
CA GLY A 98 -10.98 -16.49 8.05
C GLY A 98 -11.23 -17.63 9.04
N VAL A 99 -10.25 -18.47 9.33
CA VAL A 99 -10.41 -19.61 10.26
C VAL A 99 -9.49 -19.43 11.45
N SER A 100 -10.04 -19.59 12.66
CA SER A 100 -9.22 -19.53 13.88
C SER A 100 -9.89 -20.27 15.04
N TYR A 101 -9.12 -20.62 16.07
CA TYR A 101 -9.65 -21.17 17.31
C TYR A 101 -8.98 -20.51 18.52
N LEU A 102 -9.67 -20.53 19.65
CA LEU A 102 -9.19 -20.03 20.93
C LEU A 102 -8.84 -21.19 21.84
N VAL A 103 -7.70 -21.09 22.52
CA VAL A 103 -7.27 -22.03 23.53
C VAL A 103 -7.07 -21.30 24.86
N SER A 104 -7.66 -21.80 25.93
CA SER A 104 -7.48 -21.22 27.27
C SER A 104 -5.99 -21.18 27.63
N ASN A 105 -5.53 -20.07 28.22
CA ASN A 105 -4.12 -19.81 28.58
C ASN A 105 -3.13 -19.64 27.40
N TYR A 106 -3.53 -19.88 26.14
CA TYR A 106 -2.65 -19.76 24.96
C TYR A 106 -3.14 -18.75 23.92
N GLY A 107 -4.41 -18.36 23.95
CA GLY A 107 -4.99 -17.31 23.09
C GLY A 107 -5.48 -17.84 21.74
N ARG A 108 -5.55 -16.94 20.75
CA ARG A 108 -6.05 -17.24 19.40
C ARG A 108 -4.97 -17.89 18.55
N SER A 109 -5.38 -18.86 17.74
CA SER A 109 -4.51 -19.50 16.76
C SER A 109 -4.04 -18.53 15.68
N GLN A 110 -2.82 -18.75 15.19
CA GLN A 110 -2.28 -18.05 14.02
C GLN A 110 -2.16 -19.00 12.82
N ILE A 111 -2.30 -18.49 11.61
CA ILE A 111 -1.95 -19.25 10.40
C ILE A 111 -0.43 -19.45 10.37
N ASN A 112 0.00 -20.70 10.19
CA ASN A 112 1.40 -21.11 10.12
C ASN A 112 1.65 -21.97 8.87
N ASN A 113 1.13 -21.48 7.76
CA ASN A 113 1.37 -21.99 6.42
C ASN A 113 0.97 -20.88 5.43
N ASN A 114 1.94 -20.35 4.69
CA ASN A 114 1.71 -19.23 3.77
C ASN A 114 0.73 -19.60 2.64
N ASP A 115 0.68 -20.87 2.25
CA ASP A 115 -0.21 -21.35 1.18
C ASP A 115 -1.68 -21.48 1.63
N LEU A 116 -1.95 -21.33 2.92
CA LEU A 116 -3.31 -21.45 3.46
C LEU A 116 -4.11 -20.14 3.34
N SER A 117 -3.43 -19.00 3.36
CA SER A 117 -4.03 -17.67 3.28
C SER A 117 -4.19 -17.27 1.81
N LEU A 118 -5.44 -17.10 1.39
CA LEU A 118 -5.83 -16.76 0.02
C LEU A 118 -6.45 -15.36 0.00
N VAL A 119 -6.55 -14.76 -1.19
CA VAL A 119 -7.07 -13.40 -1.38
C VAL A 119 -8.24 -13.44 -2.35
N ASP A 120 -9.37 -12.86 -1.96
CA ASP A 120 -10.54 -12.79 -2.82
C ASP A 120 -10.56 -11.56 -3.74
N ALA A 121 -11.64 -11.43 -4.52
CA ALA A 121 -11.84 -10.33 -5.45
C ALA A 121 -11.78 -8.93 -4.81
N ASN A 122 -12.08 -8.82 -3.52
CA ASN A 122 -12.14 -7.56 -2.78
C ASN A 122 -10.89 -7.34 -1.91
N ASP A 123 -9.78 -8.01 -2.22
CA ASP A 123 -8.54 -8.00 -1.45
C ASP A 123 -8.76 -8.46 0.02
N VAL A 124 -9.75 -9.34 0.28
CA VAL A 124 -9.98 -9.93 1.60
C VAL A 124 -9.17 -11.22 1.75
N ILE A 125 -8.38 -11.31 2.83
CA ILE A 125 -7.64 -12.52 3.19
C ILE A 125 -8.57 -13.54 3.84
N TYR A 126 -8.51 -14.79 3.38
CA TYR A 126 -9.33 -15.88 3.89
C TYR A 126 -8.60 -17.22 3.85
N GLU A 127 -9.07 -18.18 4.64
CA GLU A 127 -8.59 -19.57 4.60
C GLU A 127 -9.67 -20.56 4.15
N TYR A 128 -10.94 -20.15 4.17
CA TYR A 128 -12.08 -20.96 3.72
C TYR A 128 -13.06 -20.15 2.86
N GLN A 129 -13.45 -20.66 1.69
CA GLN A 129 -14.44 -20.04 0.81
C GLN A 129 -15.72 -20.87 0.69
N ALA A 130 -16.83 -20.31 1.14
CA ALA A 130 -18.15 -20.91 0.94
C ALA A 130 -18.75 -20.48 -0.40
N HIS A 131 -19.46 -21.39 -1.06
CA HIS A 131 -20.10 -21.12 -2.36
C HIS A 131 -21.54 -21.62 -2.43
N SER A 132 -22.28 -21.06 -3.38
CA SER A 132 -23.58 -21.61 -3.79
C SER A 132 -23.39 -22.85 -4.66
N ASP A 133 -24.42 -23.69 -4.70
CA ASP A 133 -24.45 -24.86 -5.57
C ASP A 133 -25.84 -25.06 -6.17
N VAL A 134 -25.91 -25.57 -7.40
CA VAL A 134 -27.16 -25.79 -8.14
C VAL A 134 -27.40 -27.29 -8.23
N THR A 135 -28.53 -27.74 -7.66
CA THR A 135 -28.87 -29.18 -7.59
C THR A 135 -29.85 -29.59 -8.69
N SER A 136 -30.74 -28.70 -9.14
CA SER A 136 -31.65 -29.00 -10.25
C SER A 136 -32.23 -27.74 -10.89
N VAL A 137 -32.69 -27.89 -12.14
CA VAL A 137 -33.39 -26.86 -12.91
C VAL A 137 -34.66 -27.45 -13.52
N GLU A 138 -35.77 -26.71 -13.47
CA GLU A 138 -37.08 -27.13 -14.00
C GLU A 138 -37.88 -25.93 -14.52
N PRO A 139 -38.51 -25.98 -15.71
CA PRO A 139 -38.43 -27.05 -16.71
C PRO A 139 -37.06 -27.13 -17.39
N ARG A 140 -36.67 -28.35 -17.79
CA ARG A 140 -35.42 -28.60 -18.52
C ARG A 140 -35.44 -28.19 -20.00
N SER A 141 -36.58 -27.69 -20.48
CA SER A 141 -36.77 -27.22 -21.85
C SER A 141 -37.73 -26.02 -21.88
N GLY A 142 -37.60 -25.19 -22.92
CA GLY A 142 -38.37 -23.97 -23.06
C GLY A 142 -38.31 -23.41 -24.48
N SER A 143 -39.05 -22.32 -24.72
CA SER A 143 -39.10 -21.67 -26.04
C SER A 143 -37.83 -20.88 -26.33
N ARG A 144 -37.36 -20.90 -27.58
CA ARG A 144 -36.28 -20.01 -28.05
C ARG A 144 -36.64 -18.53 -27.95
N ALA A 145 -37.94 -18.21 -27.97
CA ALA A 145 -38.42 -16.84 -27.75
C ALA A 145 -38.26 -16.36 -26.29
N GLY A 146 -37.84 -17.22 -25.37
CA GLY A 146 -37.78 -16.94 -23.94
C GLY A 146 -39.17 -16.97 -23.29
N GLY A 147 -39.27 -16.36 -22.11
CA GLY A 147 -40.50 -16.26 -21.32
C GLY A 147 -40.81 -17.48 -20.45
N THR A 148 -40.00 -18.53 -20.51
CA THR A 148 -40.13 -19.71 -19.65
C THR A 148 -39.76 -19.34 -18.21
N ILE A 149 -40.64 -19.66 -17.26
CA ILE A 149 -40.34 -19.52 -15.83
C ILE A 149 -39.54 -20.74 -15.39
N LEU A 150 -38.26 -20.53 -15.12
CA LEU A 150 -37.36 -21.53 -14.57
C LEU A 150 -37.36 -21.47 -13.04
N THR A 151 -37.37 -22.64 -12.43
CA THR A 151 -37.11 -22.89 -11.02
C THR A 151 -35.77 -23.58 -10.90
N ILE A 152 -34.82 -22.92 -10.24
CA ILE A 152 -33.48 -23.43 -9.97
C ILE A 152 -33.44 -23.77 -8.48
N LYS A 153 -33.23 -25.05 -8.15
CA LYS A 153 -33.00 -25.47 -6.77
C LYS A 153 -31.52 -25.61 -6.51
N GLY A 154 -31.12 -25.36 -5.27
CA GLY A 154 -29.72 -25.40 -4.88
C GLY A 154 -29.53 -25.18 -3.40
N LYS A 155 -28.36 -24.68 -3.05
CA LYS A 155 -27.97 -24.32 -1.70
C LYS A 155 -27.29 -22.96 -1.69
N ALA A 156 -27.45 -22.26 -0.57
CA ALA A 156 -26.72 -21.04 -0.25
C ALA A 156 -26.87 -19.93 -1.31
N PHE A 157 -28.05 -19.80 -1.92
CA PHE A 157 -28.35 -18.64 -2.73
C PHE A 157 -28.61 -17.40 -1.84
N SER A 158 -28.40 -16.22 -2.41
CA SER A 158 -28.73 -14.97 -1.73
C SER A 158 -30.24 -14.82 -1.58
N PHE A 159 -30.70 -14.40 -0.40
CA PHE A 159 -32.08 -13.98 -0.17
C PHE A 159 -32.40 -12.61 -0.80
N ILE A 160 -31.37 -11.84 -1.13
CA ILE A 160 -31.45 -10.56 -1.84
C ILE A 160 -31.36 -10.85 -3.33
N LYS A 161 -32.46 -10.68 -4.06
CA LYS A 161 -32.53 -11.00 -5.50
C LYS A 161 -31.57 -10.18 -6.34
N GLU A 162 -31.27 -8.95 -5.92
CA GLU A 162 -30.38 -8.02 -6.62
C GLU A 162 -28.92 -8.50 -6.62
N ASN A 163 -28.56 -9.37 -5.67
CA ASN A 163 -27.24 -10.01 -5.61
C ASN A 163 -27.17 -11.28 -6.49
N VAL A 164 -28.26 -11.67 -7.15
CA VAL A 164 -28.35 -12.89 -7.95
C VAL A 164 -28.43 -12.54 -9.43
N LYS A 165 -27.51 -13.09 -10.21
CA LYS A 165 -27.53 -13.01 -11.67
C LYS A 165 -27.65 -14.41 -12.25
N VAL A 166 -28.67 -14.62 -13.07
CA VAL A 166 -28.88 -15.89 -13.77
C VAL A 166 -28.78 -15.65 -15.27
N THR A 167 -28.07 -16.54 -15.96
CA THR A 167 -28.01 -16.58 -17.42
C THR A 167 -28.27 -17.99 -17.92
N VAL A 168 -28.98 -18.12 -19.04
CA VAL A 168 -29.26 -19.38 -19.70
C VAL A 168 -28.74 -19.27 -21.13
N GLY A 169 -27.75 -20.09 -21.50
CA GLY A 169 -27.11 -19.99 -22.81
C GLY A 169 -26.53 -18.60 -23.09
N GLY A 170 -25.95 -17.95 -22.07
CA GLY A 170 -25.42 -16.58 -22.16
C GLY A 170 -26.47 -15.47 -22.15
N VAL A 171 -27.76 -15.78 -22.18
CA VAL A 171 -28.85 -14.79 -22.15
C VAL A 171 -29.34 -14.57 -20.71
N PRO A 172 -29.51 -13.31 -20.26
CA PRO A 172 -30.06 -13.02 -18.94
C PRO A 172 -31.42 -13.69 -18.68
N CYS A 173 -31.57 -14.29 -17.51
CA CYS A 173 -32.84 -14.76 -16.97
C CYS A 173 -33.26 -13.79 -15.86
N GLU A 174 -34.37 -13.09 -16.05
CA GLU A 174 -34.89 -12.09 -15.11
C GLU A 174 -35.25 -12.77 -13.78
N VAL A 175 -34.50 -12.49 -12.71
CA VAL A 175 -34.74 -13.07 -11.39
C VAL A 175 -36.03 -12.50 -10.81
N LEU A 176 -37.00 -13.39 -10.56
CA LEU A 176 -38.31 -13.04 -10.00
C LEU A 176 -38.28 -13.14 -8.47
N THR A 177 -37.81 -14.28 -7.96
CA THR A 177 -37.63 -14.51 -6.52
C THR A 177 -36.34 -15.28 -6.25
N SER A 178 -35.78 -15.07 -5.07
CA SER A 178 -34.64 -15.83 -4.58
C SER A 178 -34.78 -16.07 -3.07
N ASN A 179 -34.48 -17.28 -2.65
CA ASN A 179 -34.28 -17.67 -1.25
C ASN A 179 -33.09 -18.63 -1.20
N ARG A 180 -32.71 -19.12 -0.01
CA ARG A 180 -31.48 -19.92 0.18
C ARG A 180 -31.39 -21.19 -0.69
N ASP A 181 -32.52 -21.76 -1.07
CA ASP A 181 -32.56 -23.07 -1.74
C ASP A 181 -33.25 -23.02 -3.11
N THR A 182 -33.84 -21.88 -3.49
CA THR A 182 -34.61 -21.73 -4.73
C THR A 182 -34.50 -20.34 -5.32
N ILE A 183 -34.20 -20.28 -6.62
CA ILE A 183 -34.32 -19.10 -7.46
C ILE A 183 -35.42 -19.37 -8.49
N THR A 184 -36.30 -18.40 -8.71
CA THR A 184 -37.17 -18.41 -9.89
C THR A 184 -36.78 -17.28 -10.83
N CYS A 185 -36.69 -17.56 -12.12
CA CYS A 185 -36.33 -16.56 -13.11
C CYS A 185 -37.09 -16.76 -14.43
N LYS A 186 -37.27 -15.70 -15.20
CA LYS A 186 -37.90 -15.73 -16.53
C LYS A 186 -36.84 -15.64 -17.62
N THR A 187 -36.77 -16.63 -18.49
CA THR A 187 -35.74 -16.68 -19.55
C THR A 187 -35.88 -15.55 -20.55
N GLY A 188 -34.76 -14.97 -21.00
CA GLY A 188 -34.73 -14.09 -22.16
C GLY A 188 -34.81 -14.86 -23.48
N ALA A 189 -35.02 -14.14 -24.59
CA ALA A 189 -35.00 -14.72 -25.94
C ALA A 189 -33.58 -15.08 -26.36
N LEU A 190 -33.40 -16.28 -26.93
CA LEU A 190 -32.13 -16.70 -27.52
C LEU A 190 -31.79 -15.80 -28.72
N ARG A 191 -30.55 -15.30 -28.75
CA ARG A 191 -30.02 -14.51 -29.86
C ARG A 191 -29.11 -15.37 -30.72
N GLU A 192 -29.08 -15.13 -32.03
CA GLU A 192 -28.23 -15.87 -32.98
C GLU A 192 -26.76 -15.89 -32.56
N GLU A 193 -26.25 -14.79 -31.97
CA GLU A 193 -24.87 -14.67 -31.46
C GLU A 193 -24.51 -15.67 -30.35
N ASN A 194 -25.51 -16.25 -29.68
CA ASN A 194 -25.33 -17.25 -28.62
C ASN A 194 -25.63 -18.68 -29.11
N GLU A 195 -26.00 -18.87 -30.37
CA GLU A 195 -26.31 -20.19 -30.92
C GLU A 195 -25.04 -20.98 -31.24
N GLY A 196 -25.02 -22.27 -30.86
CA GLY A 196 -23.89 -23.16 -31.12
C GLY A 196 -22.70 -22.99 -30.19
N ARG A 197 -22.76 -22.12 -29.17
CA ARG A 197 -21.75 -22.10 -28.10
C ARG A 197 -21.89 -23.34 -27.22
N GLU A 198 -20.79 -24.10 -27.13
CA GLU A 198 -20.67 -25.27 -26.27
C GLU A 198 -20.32 -24.88 -24.82
N PHE A 199 -19.60 -23.77 -24.63
CA PHE A 199 -19.10 -23.32 -23.32
C PHE A 199 -19.60 -21.92 -22.97
N TYR A 200 -20.06 -21.73 -21.73
CA TYR A 200 -20.52 -20.45 -21.20
C TYR A 200 -19.80 -20.10 -19.89
N PRO A 201 -19.52 -18.81 -19.62
CA PRO A 201 -19.05 -18.37 -18.32
C PRO A 201 -20.14 -18.58 -17.26
N GLY A 202 -19.74 -18.90 -16.02
CA GLY A 202 -20.65 -19.00 -14.86
C GLY A 202 -20.40 -20.20 -13.95
N GLY A 203 -19.76 -21.25 -14.45
CA GLY A 203 -19.28 -22.33 -13.60
C GLY A 203 -18.12 -21.88 -12.71
N ARG A 204 -18.11 -22.30 -11.44
CA ARG A 204 -16.99 -22.06 -10.52
C ARG A 204 -15.83 -23.01 -10.85
N GLY A 205 -14.60 -22.53 -10.68
CA GLY A 205 -13.39 -23.35 -10.83
C GLY A 205 -13.08 -23.75 -12.28
N PHE A 206 -12.19 -24.74 -12.42
CA PHE A 206 -11.77 -25.27 -13.71
C PHE A 206 -12.52 -26.54 -14.08
N ILE A 207 -12.76 -26.70 -15.38
CA ILE A 207 -13.01 -28.01 -15.99
C ILE A 207 -11.65 -28.66 -16.24
N CYS A 208 -11.47 -29.89 -15.77
CA CYS A 208 -10.25 -30.66 -15.89
C CYS A 208 -10.48 -31.87 -16.79
N ASP A 209 -9.82 -31.88 -17.94
CA ASP A 209 -9.76 -33.00 -18.85
C ASP A 209 -8.42 -33.71 -18.73
N THR A 210 -8.43 -35.03 -18.65
CA THR A 210 -7.20 -35.83 -18.66
C THR A 210 -7.28 -36.98 -19.65
N TRP A 211 -6.16 -37.23 -20.31
CA TRP A 211 -5.99 -38.26 -21.34
C TRP A 211 -4.74 -39.10 -21.05
N PRO A 212 -4.91 -40.37 -20.63
CA PRO A 212 -3.83 -41.34 -20.62
C PRO A 212 -3.35 -41.62 -22.04
N ILE A 213 -2.03 -41.64 -22.23
CA ILE A 213 -1.40 -41.89 -23.55
C ILE A 213 -0.36 -43.01 -23.47
N GLU A 214 -0.28 -43.82 -24.53
CA GLU A 214 0.69 -44.93 -24.63
C GLU A 214 2.13 -44.46 -24.80
N GLN A 215 2.30 -43.37 -25.55
CA GLN A 215 3.59 -42.86 -25.98
C GLN A 215 3.76 -41.41 -25.58
N ARG A 216 5.01 -41.02 -25.26
CA ARG A 216 5.35 -39.64 -24.93
C ARG A 216 5.15 -38.75 -26.17
N ILE A 217 4.43 -37.64 -26.01
CA ILE A 217 4.37 -36.60 -27.03
C ILE A 217 5.65 -35.75 -27.05
N SER A 218 6.08 -35.32 -28.24
CA SER A 218 7.25 -34.44 -28.43
C SER A 218 6.96 -32.99 -28.03
N ASN A 219 5.71 -32.54 -28.15
CA ASN A 219 5.27 -31.21 -27.78
C ASN A 219 3.80 -31.28 -27.35
N VAL A 220 3.45 -30.54 -26.29
CA VAL A 220 2.06 -30.45 -25.80
C VAL A 220 1.14 -29.83 -26.85
N ARG A 221 1.66 -28.91 -27.67
CA ARG A 221 0.91 -28.23 -28.74
C ARG A 221 0.40 -29.15 -29.83
N ASP A 222 1.06 -30.30 -30.00
CA ASP A 222 0.72 -31.27 -31.04
C ASP A 222 -0.28 -32.33 -30.54
N PHE A 223 -0.74 -32.21 -29.28
CA PHE A 223 -1.63 -33.20 -28.68
C PHE A 223 -2.99 -33.21 -29.37
N ASN A 224 -3.36 -34.37 -29.92
CA ASN A 224 -4.69 -34.64 -30.45
C ASN A 224 -5.45 -35.61 -29.54
N PRO A 225 -6.56 -35.20 -28.89
CA PRO A 225 -7.34 -36.06 -28.00
C PRO A 225 -8.02 -37.23 -28.72
N ASN A 226 -8.14 -37.17 -30.04
CA ASN A 226 -8.76 -38.22 -30.87
C ASN A 226 -7.71 -39.15 -31.51
N ALA A 227 -6.43 -39.05 -31.13
CA ALA A 227 -5.40 -39.89 -31.70
C ALA A 227 -5.48 -41.33 -31.18
N THR A 228 -5.03 -42.30 -31.98
CA THR A 228 -5.11 -43.74 -31.65
C THR A 228 -4.29 -44.14 -30.44
N TYR A 229 -3.30 -43.33 -30.03
CA TYR A 229 -2.47 -43.58 -28.84
C TYR A 229 -3.12 -43.08 -27.53
N VAL A 230 -4.30 -42.47 -27.62
CA VAL A 230 -5.07 -41.96 -26.49
C VAL A 230 -6.06 -43.03 -26.04
N HIS A 231 -6.09 -43.33 -24.73
CA HIS A 231 -7.02 -44.28 -24.13
C HIS A 231 -8.34 -43.59 -23.70
N SER A 232 -8.84 -43.89 -22.50
CA SER A 232 -10.07 -43.33 -21.94
C SER A 232 -9.90 -41.86 -21.56
N HIS A 233 -10.75 -41.02 -22.10
CA HIS A 233 -10.89 -39.63 -21.68
C HIS A 233 -11.57 -39.56 -20.30
N ILE A 234 -10.95 -38.83 -19.37
CA ILE A 234 -11.54 -38.55 -18.07
C ILE A 234 -11.86 -37.06 -18.03
N HIS A 235 -13.15 -36.75 -17.87
CA HIS A 235 -13.65 -35.40 -17.75
C HIS A 235 -14.11 -35.16 -16.30
N GLN A 236 -13.48 -34.22 -15.61
CA GLN A 236 -13.82 -33.81 -14.26
C GLN A 236 -14.27 -32.35 -14.26
N MET A 237 -15.51 -32.11 -13.86
CA MET A 237 -16.09 -30.77 -13.82
C MET A 237 -15.80 -30.08 -12.48
N HIS A 238 -15.50 -28.78 -12.55
CA HIS A 238 -15.50 -27.81 -11.45
C HIS A 238 -14.62 -28.16 -10.25
N THR A 239 -13.32 -27.85 -10.35
CA THR A 239 -12.38 -27.87 -9.21
C THR A 239 -11.99 -26.45 -8.81
N ASP A 240 -12.24 -26.10 -7.55
CA ASP A 240 -11.84 -24.82 -6.92
C ASP A 240 -10.42 -24.88 -6.36
N PHE A 241 -9.97 -26.09 -6.05
CA PHE A 241 -8.63 -26.43 -5.62
C PHE A 241 -8.28 -27.73 -6.32
N ALA A 242 -7.38 -27.68 -7.30
CA ALA A 242 -6.78 -28.89 -7.87
C ALA A 242 -5.78 -29.52 -6.87
N THR A 243 -6.11 -29.56 -5.58
CA THR A 243 -5.36 -30.30 -4.58
C THR A 243 -5.86 -31.73 -4.57
N TYR A 244 -5.18 -32.53 -5.40
CA TYR A 244 -5.14 -33.99 -5.33
C TYR A 244 -6.48 -34.72 -5.53
N VAL A 245 -6.53 -35.39 -6.68
CA VAL A 245 -6.81 -36.82 -6.90
C VAL A 245 -6.90 -37.70 -5.63
N ASN A 246 -7.85 -37.41 -4.74
CA ASN A 246 -8.37 -38.34 -3.73
C ASN A 246 -9.76 -38.84 -4.13
N ASP A 247 -10.18 -38.59 -5.39
CA ASP A 247 -11.24 -39.39 -5.98
C ASP A 247 -10.75 -40.84 -6.07
N PRO A 248 -11.30 -41.76 -5.26
CA PRO A 248 -10.88 -43.16 -5.26
C PRO A 248 -11.18 -43.85 -6.61
N SER A 249 -12.02 -43.25 -7.45
CA SER A 249 -12.34 -43.73 -8.80
C SER A 249 -11.31 -43.31 -9.85
N PHE A 250 -10.37 -42.40 -9.53
CA PHE A 250 -9.30 -42.03 -10.45
C PHE A 250 -8.25 -43.14 -10.54
N VAL A 251 -8.36 -43.96 -11.58
CA VAL A 251 -7.35 -44.95 -11.92
C VAL A 251 -6.11 -44.22 -12.44
N LYS A 252 -5.04 -44.20 -11.63
CA LYS A 252 -3.77 -43.59 -12.02
C LYS A 252 -3.25 -44.25 -13.30
N PRO A 253 -3.04 -43.50 -14.39
CA PRO A 253 -2.52 -44.06 -15.62
C PRO A 253 -1.08 -44.55 -15.41
N THR A 254 -0.71 -45.62 -16.11
CA THR A 254 0.50 -46.39 -15.79
C THR A 254 1.78 -45.73 -16.30
N TYR A 255 1.73 -44.73 -17.21
CA TYR A 255 2.95 -44.11 -17.77
C TYR A 255 2.88 -42.61 -18.08
N TRP A 256 1.96 -42.16 -18.94
CA TRP A 256 1.91 -40.78 -19.45
C TRP A 256 0.49 -40.23 -19.45
N LEU A 257 0.37 -38.92 -19.23
CA LEU A 257 -0.91 -38.20 -19.20
C LEU A 257 -0.75 -36.86 -19.92
N VAL A 258 -1.80 -36.41 -20.58
CA VAL A 258 -2.01 -34.98 -20.89
C VAL A 258 -3.20 -34.50 -20.09
N GLY A 259 -3.04 -33.34 -19.47
CA GLY A 259 -4.08 -32.66 -18.72
C GLY A 259 -4.38 -31.31 -19.37
N ARG A 260 -5.64 -30.93 -19.34
CA ARG A 260 -6.11 -29.62 -19.76
C ARG A 260 -7.03 -29.07 -18.68
N LEU A 261 -6.73 -27.87 -18.20
CA LEU A 261 -7.65 -27.10 -17.38
C LEU A 261 -8.24 -25.99 -18.25
N THR A 262 -9.56 -25.82 -18.23
CA THR A 262 -10.25 -24.73 -18.92
C THR A 262 -11.19 -23.99 -17.96
N ALA A 263 -11.24 -22.67 -18.09
CA ALA A 263 -12.13 -21.83 -17.31
C ALA A 263 -12.43 -20.52 -18.04
N TYR A 264 -13.37 -19.77 -17.47
CA TYR A 264 -13.53 -18.35 -17.75
C TYR A 264 -13.00 -17.54 -16.58
N PHE A 265 -12.05 -16.65 -16.85
CA PHE A 265 -11.59 -15.67 -15.89
C PHE A 265 -12.40 -14.39 -16.02
N VAL A 266 -12.96 -13.92 -14.91
CA VAL A 266 -13.62 -12.62 -14.81
C VAL A 266 -12.77 -11.78 -13.85
N PRO A 267 -12.07 -10.73 -14.33
CA PRO A 267 -11.24 -9.89 -13.47
C PRO A 267 -12.11 -9.23 -12.40
N PRO A 268 -11.65 -9.21 -11.13
CA PRO A 268 -12.36 -8.53 -10.06
C PRO A 268 -12.24 -7.00 -10.09
N SER A 269 -11.31 -6.48 -10.90
CA SER A 269 -11.08 -5.05 -11.10
C SER A 269 -10.38 -4.85 -12.44
N SER A 270 -10.61 -3.72 -13.10
CA SER A 270 -9.86 -3.38 -14.30
C SER A 270 -8.41 -3.09 -13.95
N GLY A 271 -7.46 -3.64 -14.70
CA GLY A 271 -6.04 -3.48 -14.38
C GLY A 271 -5.12 -4.36 -15.21
N ILE A 272 -3.84 -4.35 -14.86
CA ILE A 272 -2.83 -5.18 -15.50
C ILE A 272 -2.75 -6.53 -14.78
N TYR A 273 -2.91 -7.57 -15.57
CA TYR A 273 -2.82 -8.97 -15.16
C TYR A 273 -1.73 -9.68 -15.98
N ARG A 274 -1.14 -10.70 -15.37
CA ARG A 274 -0.29 -11.68 -16.03
C ARG A 274 -0.73 -13.07 -15.62
N PHE A 275 -0.64 -14.02 -16.54
CA PHE A 275 -0.87 -15.43 -16.23
C PHE A 275 0.36 -16.24 -16.55
N GLY A 276 0.61 -17.26 -15.75
CA GLY A 276 1.73 -18.15 -15.96
C GLY A 276 1.44 -19.55 -15.49
N SER A 277 2.39 -20.45 -15.65
CA SER A 277 2.22 -21.82 -15.20
C SER A 277 3.44 -22.38 -14.47
N THR A 278 3.17 -23.36 -13.61
CA THR A 278 4.17 -24.35 -13.18
C THR A 278 3.68 -25.75 -13.50
N SER A 279 4.59 -26.62 -13.91
CA SER A 279 4.24 -27.96 -14.41
C SER A 279 5.30 -29.01 -14.10
N ALA A 280 4.85 -30.26 -14.02
CA ALA A 280 5.71 -31.43 -13.85
C ALA A 280 6.57 -31.72 -15.10
N GLU A 281 6.09 -31.37 -16.29
CA GLU A 281 6.84 -31.42 -17.55
C GLU A 281 6.58 -30.13 -18.34
N ARG A 282 6.14 -30.22 -19.60
CA ARG A 282 5.86 -29.07 -20.45
C ARG A 282 4.45 -28.58 -20.19
N SER A 283 4.24 -27.27 -20.32
CA SER A 283 2.90 -26.69 -20.33
C SER A 283 2.79 -25.48 -21.25
N VAL A 284 1.57 -25.20 -21.68
CA VAL A 284 1.22 -24.04 -22.50
C VAL A 284 -0.04 -23.40 -21.92
N VAL A 285 -0.01 -22.09 -21.75
CA VAL A 285 -1.17 -21.29 -21.32
C VAL A 285 -1.72 -20.58 -22.55
N TYR A 286 -3.01 -20.80 -22.80
CA TYR A 286 -3.79 -20.14 -23.83
C TYR A 286 -4.78 -19.16 -23.21
N PHE A 287 -4.96 -18.02 -23.85
CA PHE A 287 -5.89 -16.98 -23.42
C PHE A 287 -6.62 -16.40 -24.62
N SER A 288 -7.90 -16.13 -24.46
CA SER A 288 -8.71 -15.43 -25.44
C SER A 288 -9.10 -14.06 -24.91
N ASN A 289 -8.83 -13.02 -25.70
CA ASN A 289 -9.30 -11.65 -25.41
C ASN A 289 -10.83 -11.50 -25.64
N THR A 290 -11.47 -12.55 -26.14
CA THR A 290 -12.92 -12.68 -26.25
C THR A 290 -13.40 -13.78 -25.29
N SER A 291 -14.71 -13.89 -25.10
CA SER A 291 -15.30 -15.04 -24.42
C SER A 291 -15.34 -16.29 -25.32
N SER A 292 -14.73 -16.27 -26.51
CA SER A 292 -14.70 -17.41 -27.43
C SER A 292 -13.43 -18.24 -27.26
N PRO A 293 -13.52 -19.55 -27.03
CA PRO A 293 -12.36 -20.45 -27.04
C PRO A 293 -11.67 -20.52 -28.41
N LEU A 294 -12.35 -20.16 -29.50
CA LEU A 294 -11.81 -20.18 -30.86
C LEU A 294 -10.77 -19.09 -31.09
N ASP A 295 -10.86 -17.99 -30.34
CA ASP A 295 -9.93 -16.84 -30.47
C ASP A 295 -8.75 -16.95 -29.51
N LYS A 296 -8.57 -18.11 -28.84
CA LYS A 296 -7.49 -18.31 -27.89
C LYS A 296 -6.14 -18.28 -28.62
N ARG A 297 -5.16 -17.66 -27.98
CA ARG A 297 -3.74 -17.65 -28.40
C ARG A 297 -2.87 -18.08 -27.24
N GLU A 298 -1.71 -18.63 -27.55
CA GLU A 298 -0.68 -18.89 -26.54
C GLU A 298 -0.20 -17.56 -25.94
N ILE A 299 -0.05 -17.51 -24.62
CA ILE A 299 0.45 -16.35 -23.89
C ILE A 299 1.65 -16.66 -22.99
N ALA A 300 1.84 -17.92 -22.59
CA ALA A 300 2.96 -18.36 -21.76
C ALA A 300 3.21 -19.85 -21.99
N SER A 301 4.43 -20.31 -21.75
CA SER A 301 4.75 -21.74 -21.79
C SER A 301 5.99 -22.11 -20.99
N ASN A 302 6.02 -23.38 -20.57
CA ASN A 302 7.15 -23.99 -19.91
C ASN A 302 7.70 -25.11 -20.79
N PRO A 303 8.97 -25.07 -21.22
CA PRO A 303 9.55 -26.11 -22.07
C PRO A 303 9.94 -27.37 -21.29
N TYR A 304 9.97 -27.33 -19.96
CA TYR A 304 10.37 -28.46 -19.11
C TYR A 304 9.83 -28.30 -17.68
N TYR A 305 10.00 -29.35 -16.85
CA TYR A 305 9.72 -29.36 -15.42
C TYR A 305 10.17 -28.06 -14.71
N THR A 306 9.24 -27.41 -14.00
CA THR A 306 9.51 -26.25 -13.15
C THR A 306 9.54 -26.61 -11.67
N GLY A 307 8.80 -27.65 -11.26
CA GLY A 307 8.42 -27.88 -9.86
C GLY A 307 7.25 -27.00 -9.44
N SER A 308 6.63 -27.28 -8.29
CA SER A 308 5.32 -26.71 -7.93
C SER A 308 5.31 -25.20 -7.67
N TYR A 309 6.43 -24.60 -7.27
CA TYR A 309 6.49 -23.21 -6.80
C TYR A 309 7.59 -22.36 -7.46
N ASN A 310 8.27 -22.88 -8.48
CA ASN A 310 9.28 -22.11 -9.20
C ASN A 310 8.67 -21.39 -10.40
N TRP A 311 8.20 -20.18 -10.16
CA TRP A 311 7.51 -19.35 -11.15
C TRP A 311 8.45 -18.59 -12.10
N ASN A 312 9.76 -18.56 -11.82
CA ASN A 312 10.73 -17.72 -12.54
C ASN A 312 11.92 -18.54 -13.08
N LYS A 313 11.73 -19.83 -13.37
CA LYS A 313 12.77 -20.70 -13.96
C LYS A 313 13.00 -20.41 -15.45
N PHE A 314 11.93 -20.06 -16.17
CA PHE A 314 11.99 -19.68 -17.58
C PHE A 314 11.35 -18.30 -17.80
N GLU A 315 11.90 -17.51 -18.72
CA GLU A 315 11.31 -16.21 -19.07
C GLU A 315 9.90 -16.34 -19.67
N THR A 316 9.63 -17.47 -20.34
CA THR A 316 8.36 -17.75 -21.01
C THR A 316 7.26 -18.23 -20.05
N GLN A 317 7.53 -18.44 -18.75
CA GLN A 317 6.52 -18.96 -17.81
C GLN A 317 5.37 -18.01 -17.57
N TRP A 318 5.58 -16.71 -17.79
CA TRP A 318 4.59 -15.67 -17.57
C TRP A 318 4.27 -14.96 -18.88
N SER A 319 3.00 -14.59 -19.03
CA SER A 319 2.58 -13.73 -20.11
C SER A 319 3.18 -12.34 -20.02
N GLU A 320 3.11 -11.64 -21.14
CA GLU A 320 3.17 -10.18 -21.16
C GLU A 320 2.13 -9.56 -20.23
N ARG A 321 2.33 -8.28 -19.92
CA ARG A 321 1.36 -7.45 -19.20
C ARG A 321 0.09 -7.29 -20.05
N MET A 322 -1.06 -7.71 -19.51
CA MET A 322 -2.35 -7.63 -20.21
C MET A 322 -3.33 -6.77 -19.42
N TYR A 323 -3.86 -5.72 -20.05
CA TYR A 323 -4.95 -4.96 -19.47
C TYR A 323 -6.27 -5.73 -19.64
N LEU A 324 -6.95 -5.99 -18.54
CA LEU A 324 -8.25 -6.66 -18.51
C LEU A 324 -9.30 -5.74 -17.87
N GLU A 325 -10.54 -5.87 -18.32
CA GLU A 325 -11.68 -5.08 -17.87
C GLU A 325 -12.47 -5.84 -16.80
N ASP A 326 -12.84 -5.16 -15.72
CA ASP A 326 -13.72 -5.69 -14.67
C ASP A 326 -15.04 -6.24 -15.26
N GLY A 327 -15.50 -7.36 -14.69
CA GLY A 327 -16.77 -8.00 -15.06
C GLY A 327 -16.79 -8.66 -16.44
N ARG A 328 -15.75 -8.50 -17.26
CA ARG A 328 -15.65 -9.11 -18.59
C ARG A 328 -15.08 -10.53 -18.50
N ALA A 329 -15.74 -11.48 -19.14
CA ALA A 329 -15.29 -12.87 -19.18
C ALA A 329 -14.25 -13.09 -20.27
N TYR A 330 -13.12 -13.71 -19.90
CA TYR A 330 -12.03 -14.12 -20.78
C TYR A 330 -11.85 -15.63 -20.70
N TYR A 331 -11.70 -16.30 -21.84
CA TYR A 331 -11.41 -17.73 -21.84
C TYR A 331 -9.93 -17.99 -21.55
N ILE A 332 -9.64 -18.91 -20.62
CA ILE A 332 -8.29 -19.35 -20.30
C ILE A 332 -8.21 -20.87 -20.32
N ALA A 333 -7.12 -21.39 -20.87
CA ALA A 333 -6.81 -22.81 -20.83
C ALA A 333 -5.34 -23.03 -20.55
N ILE A 334 -5.02 -24.09 -19.83
CA ILE A 334 -3.67 -24.56 -19.64
C ILE A 334 -3.62 -26.03 -20.03
N GLU A 335 -2.65 -26.39 -20.85
CA GLU A 335 -2.39 -27.76 -21.27
C GLU A 335 -1.01 -28.17 -20.80
N GLY A 336 -0.87 -29.37 -20.28
CA GLY A 336 0.42 -29.89 -19.85
C GLY A 336 0.50 -31.40 -19.98
N ASP A 337 1.70 -31.90 -20.20
CA ASP A 337 1.96 -33.33 -20.15
C ASP A 337 2.63 -33.73 -18.83
N TYR A 338 2.54 -35.02 -18.53
CA TYR A 338 3.05 -35.57 -17.28
C TYR A 338 3.72 -36.91 -17.48
N ARG A 339 4.65 -37.18 -16.57
CA ARG A 339 5.36 -38.45 -16.44
C ARG A 339 5.17 -38.99 -15.04
N TYR A 340 4.81 -40.27 -14.92
CA TYR A 340 4.44 -40.93 -13.66
C TYR A 340 5.39 -40.62 -12.47
N TYR A 341 6.71 -40.54 -12.70
CA TYR A 341 7.71 -40.33 -11.65
C TYR A 341 7.78 -38.89 -11.10
N HIS A 342 7.19 -37.89 -11.77
CA HIS A 342 7.36 -36.47 -11.45
C HIS A 342 6.16 -35.85 -10.72
N GLY A 343 5.12 -36.64 -10.43
CA GLY A 343 3.85 -36.14 -9.89
C GLY A 343 2.98 -35.45 -10.94
N TYR A 344 1.70 -35.27 -10.63
CA TYR A 344 0.72 -34.63 -11.53
C TYR A 344 0.52 -33.17 -11.13
N VAL A 345 1.47 -32.31 -11.49
CA VAL A 345 1.41 -30.86 -11.18
C VAL A 345 1.17 -30.05 -12.44
N LEU A 346 0.09 -29.28 -12.46
CA LEU A 346 -0.21 -28.28 -13.48
C LEU A 346 -0.95 -27.14 -12.79
N ASN A 347 -0.21 -26.08 -12.50
CA ASN A 347 -0.73 -24.92 -11.81
C ASN A 347 -0.83 -23.75 -12.79
N LEU A 348 -1.90 -22.99 -12.65
CA LEU A 348 -2.04 -21.68 -13.28
C LEU A 348 -1.82 -20.61 -12.21
N GLY A 349 -0.89 -19.71 -12.47
CA GLY A 349 -0.63 -18.53 -11.66
C GLY A 349 -1.29 -17.30 -12.28
N MET A 350 -1.74 -16.41 -11.43
CA MET A 350 -2.24 -15.09 -11.80
C MET A 350 -1.48 -14.06 -10.97
N HIS A 351 -0.99 -13.02 -11.62
CA HIS A 351 -0.39 -11.86 -10.99
C HIS A 351 -1.19 -10.61 -11.36
N LYS A 352 -1.72 -9.92 -10.36
CA LYS A 352 -2.42 -8.63 -10.48
C LYS A 352 -1.44 -7.55 -10.00
N GLU A 353 -1.16 -6.54 -10.82
CA GLU A 353 -0.11 -5.55 -10.48
C GLU A 353 -0.45 -4.60 -9.35
N THR A 354 -1.73 -4.49 -8.99
CA THR A 354 -2.20 -3.58 -7.95
C THR A 354 -3.07 -4.32 -6.95
N THR A 355 -2.76 -4.19 -5.68
CA THR A 355 -3.56 -4.66 -4.55
C THR A 355 -3.40 -3.66 -3.41
N SER A 356 -4.39 -3.61 -2.50
CA SER A 356 -4.24 -2.88 -1.23
C SER A 356 -3.39 -3.61 -0.20
N LEU A 357 -3.05 -4.88 -0.45
CA LEU A 357 -2.30 -5.74 0.48
C LEU A 357 -0.79 -5.55 0.35
N THR A 358 -0.09 -5.81 1.46
CA THR A 358 1.37 -5.77 1.57
C THR A 358 1.94 -7.14 1.91
N GLU A 359 3.26 -7.29 1.83
CA GLU A 359 3.99 -8.48 2.29
C GLU A 359 3.78 -8.79 3.78
N GLU A 360 3.38 -7.79 4.58
CA GLU A 360 3.02 -7.97 5.99
C GLU A 360 1.64 -8.61 6.15
N ASP A 361 0.71 -8.33 5.21
CA ASP A 361 -0.64 -8.87 5.23
C ASP A 361 -0.68 -10.32 4.70
N VAL A 362 -0.06 -10.56 3.54
CA VAL A 362 -0.01 -11.88 2.92
C VAL A 362 1.29 -12.10 2.14
N PRO A 363 1.96 -13.26 2.27
CA PRO A 363 3.26 -13.52 1.63
C PRO A 363 3.28 -13.49 0.10
N MET A 364 2.12 -13.55 -0.55
CA MET A 364 1.99 -13.50 -2.01
C MET A 364 1.89 -12.07 -2.57
N ALA A 365 1.66 -11.07 -1.72
CA ALA A 365 1.81 -9.67 -2.10
C ALA A 365 3.30 -9.35 -2.22
N VAL A 366 3.67 -8.49 -3.15
CA VAL A 366 5.08 -8.09 -3.36
C VAL A 366 5.12 -6.57 -3.40
N GLN A 367 5.96 -5.97 -2.56
CA GLN A 367 6.17 -4.52 -2.59
C GLN A 367 7.24 -4.15 -3.62
N GLU A 368 6.92 -3.19 -4.49
CA GLU A 368 7.91 -2.64 -5.41
C GLU A 368 8.99 -1.87 -4.61
N GLN A 369 10.26 -2.26 -4.75
CA GLN A 369 11.39 -1.56 -4.17
C GLN A 369 12.10 -0.70 -5.24
N GLN A 370 12.05 0.62 -5.10
CA GLN A 370 12.77 1.55 -5.98
C GLN A 370 14.06 2.06 -5.33
N TYR A 371 15.17 2.00 -6.06
CA TYR A 371 16.46 2.52 -5.62
C TYR A 371 16.70 3.92 -6.22
N LEU A 372 16.64 4.96 -5.40
CA LEU A 372 16.97 6.34 -5.80
C LEU A 372 18.44 6.63 -5.52
N LYS A 373 19.20 7.01 -6.56
CA LYS A 373 20.63 7.36 -6.43
C LYS A 373 20.83 8.84 -6.71
N ILE A 374 21.32 9.57 -5.70
CA ILE A 374 21.60 11.01 -5.76
C ILE A 374 23.11 11.21 -5.76
N TYR A 375 23.60 12.17 -6.54
CA TYR A 375 25.02 12.54 -6.63
C TYR A 375 25.19 14.03 -6.33
N ASN A 376 26.32 14.42 -5.70
CA ASN A 376 26.76 15.80 -5.56
C ASN A 376 28.25 15.94 -5.94
N THR A 377 28.68 17.17 -6.23
CA THR A 377 30.08 17.53 -6.50
C THR A 377 30.45 18.70 -5.60
N ILE A 378 31.62 18.63 -4.94
CA ILE A 378 32.14 19.69 -4.08
C ILE A 378 33.29 20.38 -4.81
N GLU A 379 33.20 21.68 -5.03
CA GLU A 379 34.32 22.51 -5.54
C GLU A 379 34.90 23.35 -4.40
N LYS A 380 36.24 23.47 -4.33
CA LYS A 380 36.96 24.26 -3.31
C LYS A 380 37.24 25.66 -3.85
N GLU A 381 36.90 26.69 -3.09
CA GLU A 381 37.22 28.10 -3.40
C GLU A 381 38.36 28.61 -2.51
N ALA A 382 39.27 29.41 -3.07
CA ALA A 382 40.34 30.11 -2.35
C ALA A 382 40.31 31.61 -2.68
N GLN A 383 40.37 32.47 -1.66
CA GLN A 383 40.36 33.93 -1.81
C GLN A 383 41.58 34.54 -1.08
N THR A 384 42.15 35.60 -1.66
CA THR A 384 43.24 36.38 -1.05
C THR A 384 42.73 37.77 -0.71
N ILE A 385 42.96 38.19 0.54
CA ILE A 385 42.54 39.51 1.03
C ILE A 385 43.80 40.35 1.27
N THR A 386 43.83 41.54 0.70
CA THR A 386 44.92 42.52 0.86
C THR A 386 44.31 43.87 1.20
N TYR A 387 44.85 44.54 2.20
CA TYR A 387 44.44 45.90 2.57
C TYR A 387 45.60 46.88 2.30
N GLU A 388 45.30 47.92 1.54
CA GLU A 388 46.22 49.00 1.18
C GLU A 388 45.73 50.31 1.83
N ASN A 389 46.65 51.22 2.16
CA ASN A 389 46.35 52.55 2.74
C ASN A 389 45.67 52.55 4.13
N TRP A 390 46.06 51.63 5.03
CA TRP A 390 45.61 51.65 6.43
C TRP A 390 46.08 52.92 7.16
N THR A 391 45.14 53.64 7.78
CA THR A 391 45.44 54.83 8.59
C THR A 391 45.08 54.52 10.04
N ASP A 392 46.05 54.62 10.95
CA ASP A 392 45.90 54.36 12.38
C ASP A 392 45.21 55.56 13.08
N GLY A 393 44.40 55.34 14.11
CA GLY A 393 43.69 56.41 14.84
C GLY A 393 42.44 57.00 14.16
N PHE A 394 42.02 56.45 13.02
CA PHE A 394 40.86 56.93 12.27
C PHE A 394 39.55 56.34 12.81
N VAL A 395 38.66 57.23 13.26
CA VAL A 395 37.29 56.88 13.70
C VAL A 395 36.27 57.52 12.77
N GLN A 396 35.37 56.70 12.22
CA GLN A 396 34.24 57.10 11.41
C GLN A 396 32.97 56.52 12.03
N GLN A 397 31.94 57.34 12.23
CA GLN A 397 30.64 56.88 12.72
C GLN A 397 29.89 56.11 11.64
N GLU A 398 29.01 55.19 12.05
CA GLU A 398 28.16 54.47 11.09
C GLU A 398 26.99 55.36 10.66
N GLU A 399 26.73 55.43 9.35
CA GLU A 399 25.59 56.11 8.76
C GLU A 399 24.73 55.08 7.99
N GLN A 400 23.44 55.04 8.30
CA GLN A 400 22.47 54.17 7.64
C GLN A 400 21.36 55.01 6.99
N LEU A 401 20.90 54.56 5.83
CA LEU A 401 19.75 55.13 5.12
C LEU A 401 18.52 54.29 5.41
N VAL A 402 17.53 54.90 6.03
CA VAL A 402 16.19 54.33 6.21
C VAL A 402 15.30 54.93 5.12
N THR A 403 14.89 54.10 4.18
CA THR A 403 13.98 54.48 3.09
C THR A 403 12.58 54.00 3.41
N VAL A 404 11.62 54.92 3.42
CA VAL A 404 10.20 54.65 3.63
C VAL A 404 9.44 54.99 2.36
N LYS A 405 8.99 53.95 1.65
CA LYS A 405 8.22 54.08 0.41
C LYS A 405 6.80 54.57 0.71
N GLN A 406 6.38 55.62 0.00
CA GLN A 406 5.01 56.14 0.01
C GLN A 406 4.07 55.31 -0.88
N CYS A 407 4.62 54.39 -1.68
CA CYS A 407 3.88 53.53 -2.56
C CYS A 407 4.58 52.17 -2.74
N SER A 408 3.83 51.07 -2.63
CA SER A 408 4.27 49.74 -3.08
C SER A 408 3.27 49.20 -4.08
N LEU A 409 3.72 48.78 -5.25
CA LEU A 409 2.85 48.26 -6.31
C LEU A 409 2.50 46.81 -6.03
N VAL A 410 1.22 46.57 -5.71
CA VAL A 410 0.63 45.23 -5.59
C VAL A 410 -0.45 45.13 -6.66
N ASN A 411 -0.32 44.19 -7.60
CA ASN A 411 -1.22 44.06 -8.75
C ASN A 411 -1.37 45.37 -9.58
N ASN A 412 -0.28 46.11 -9.79
CA ASN A 412 -0.26 47.41 -10.48
C ASN A 412 -1.08 48.53 -9.80
N LEU A 413 -1.50 48.35 -8.54
CA LEU A 413 -2.14 49.40 -7.74
C LEU A 413 -1.19 49.86 -6.65
N CYS A 414 -1.16 51.18 -6.44
CA CYS A 414 -0.35 51.80 -5.41
C CYS A 414 -0.97 51.54 -4.02
N GLN A 415 -0.34 50.67 -3.24
CA GLN A 415 -0.69 50.49 -1.83
C GLN A 415 0.08 51.51 -0.99
N GLN A 416 -0.64 52.23 -0.13
CA GLN A 416 -0.04 53.18 0.80
C GLN A 416 0.61 52.44 1.99
N PRO A 417 1.74 52.95 2.52
CA PRO A 417 2.43 52.32 3.63
C PRO A 417 1.58 52.35 4.91
N PRO A 418 1.42 51.23 5.63
CA PRO A 418 0.88 51.26 7.00
C PRO A 418 1.91 51.87 7.96
N PRO A 419 1.52 52.19 9.22
CA PRO A 419 2.47 52.49 10.27
C PRO A 419 3.52 51.39 10.41
N PHE A 420 4.77 51.78 10.67
CA PHE A 420 5.91 50.88 10.71
C PHE A 420 6.65 50.98 12.04
N SER A 421 7.64 50.11 12.25
CA SER A 421 8.52 50.18 13.40
C SER A 421 9.93 49.80 12.98
N LEU A 422 10.93 50.32 13.68
CA LEU A 422 12.33 49.96 13.48
C LEU A 422 12.81 49.14 14.67
N ASN A 423 13.61 48.13 14.38
CA ASN A 423 14.24 47.29 15.39
C ASN A 423 15.76 47.53 15.38
N TYR A 424 16.32 47.79 16.56
CA TYR A 424 17.76 47.81 16.79
C TYR A 424 18.12 46.82 17.90
N ASN A 425 18.86 45.76 17.56
CA ASN A 425 19.32 44.72 18.50
C ASN A 425 18.22 44.18 19.44
N GLY A 426 17.03 43.91 18.88
CA GLY A 426 15.90 43.34 19.62
C GLY A 426 15.00 44.36 20.32
N SER A 427 15.38 45.65 20.38
CA SER A 427 14.50 46.72 20.86
C SER A 427 13.74 47.34 19.70
N LEU A 428 12.42 47.41 19.84
CA LEU A 428 11.52 47.91 18.81
C LEU A 428 11.03 49.31 19.16
N THR A 429 10.98 50.21 18.18
CA THR A 429 10.27 51.49 18.34
C THR A 429 8.78 51.27 18.57
N GLY A 430 8.11 52.30 19.11
CA GLY A 430 6.67 52.40 18.96
C GLY A 430 6.24 52.49 17.49
N SER A 431 4.93 52.52 17.26
CA SER A 431 4.36 52.69 15.92
C SER A 431 4.74 54.06 15.34
N LEU A 432 5.40 54.06 14.19
CA LEU A 432 5.88 55.24 13.46
C LEU A 432 5.01 55.49 12.23
N THR A 433 4.74 56.76 11.93
CA THR A 433 3.97 57.14 10.76
C THR A 433 4.85 57.21 9.50
N PRO A 434 4.36 56.86 8.30
CA PRO A 434 5.14 56.92 7.06
C PRO A 434 5.74 58.29 6.68
N ASN A 435 5.17 59.38 7.21
CA ASN A 435 5.63 60.77 7.03
C ASN A 435 6.17 61.37 8.34
N ILE A 436 6.81 60.54 9.16
CA ILE A 436 7.43 60.97 10.42
C ILE A 436 8.49 62.05 10.18
N SER A 437 8.62 63.05 11.06
CA SER A 437 9.70 64.03 10.94
C SER A 437 11.04 63.42 11.34
N ALA A 438 12.16 63.94 10.83
CA ALA A 438 13.49 63.49 11.25
C ALA A 438 13.70 63.66 12.77
N ALA A 439 13.14 64.72 13.37
CA ALA A 439 13.22 64.95 14.82
C ALA A 439 12.44 63.92 15.64
N ASP A 440 11.24 63.53 15.18
CA ASP A 440 10.44 62.51 15.85
C ASP A 440 11.04 61.12 15.67
N LEU A 441 11.61 60.83 14.50
CA LEU A 441 12.33 59.59 14.24
C LEU A 441 13.60 59.48 15.11
N GLN A 442 14.36 60.57 15.23
CA GLN A 442 15.49 60.66 16.15
C GLN A 442 15.08 60.41 17.59
N THR A 443 13.96 61.00 18.02
CA THR A 443 13.44 60.81 19.37
C THR A 443 13.03 59.36 19.60
N ALA A 444 12.32 58.74 18.65
CA ALA A 444 11.89 57.36 18.74
C ALA A 444 13.07 56.36 18.82
N LEU A 445 14.15 56.62 18.08
CA LEU A 445 15.35 55.77 18.10
C LEU A 445 16.17 55.98 19.38
N ASN A 446 16.37 57.22 19.83
CA ASN A 446 17.17 57.51 21.03
C ASN A 446 16.54 57.03 22.34
N VAL A 447 15.24 56.72 22.36
CA VAL A 447 14.55 56.14 23.53
C VAL A 447 14.74 54.62 23.61
N LEU A 448 15.21 53.96 22.54
CA LEU A 448 15.48 52.52 22.58
C LEU A 448 16.63 52.22 23.54
N PRO A 449 16.45 51.33 24.54
CA PRO A 449 17.53 50.97 25.47
C PRO A 449 18.79 50.46 24.75
N SER A 450 18.63 49.76 23.62
CA SER A 450 19.74 49.28 22.81
C SER A 450 20.55 50.38 22.12
N ILE A 451 19.98 51.58 21.93
CA ILE A 451 20.67 52.75 21.36
C ILE A 451 21.18 53.66 22.49
N SER A 452 20.32 53.98 23.47
CA SER A 452 20.67 54.90 24.57
C SER A 452 21.82 54.38 25.45
N ASN A 453 21.98 53.05 25.56
CA ASN A 453 23.10 52.45 26.27
C ASN A 453 24.42 52.48 25.48
N ALA A 454 24.35 52.57 24.15
CA ALA A 454 25.52 52.56 23.26
C ALA A 454 25.98 53.99 22.87
N GLY A 455 25.08 54.97 22.96
CA GLY A 455 25.34 56.38 22.68
C GLY A 455 24.06 57.09 22.27
N SER A 456 24.06 57.67 21.07
CA SER A 456 22.87 58.32 20.50
C SER A 456 22.88 58.25 18.98
N VAL A 457 21.75 58.56 18.36
CA VAL A 457 21.64 58.78 16.91
C VAL A 457 21.29 60.22 16.59
N THR A 458 21.82 60.71 15.48
CA THR A 458 21.40 61.93 14.80
C THR A 458 20.65 61.54 13.54
N VAL A 459 19.45 62.08 13.32
CA VAL A 459 18.65 61.79 12.13
C VAL A 459 18.45 63.04 11.30
N THR A 460 18.75 62.94 10.00
CA THR A 460 18.48 63.99 9.02
C THR A 460 17.58 63.46 7.91
N LEU A 461 16.67 64.30 7.41
CA LEU A 461 15.90 63.98 6.22
C LEU A 461 16.76 64.33 5.00
N GLU A 462 17.20 63.30 4.28
CA GLU A 462 18.10 63.46 3.15
C GLU A 462 17.36 63.80 1.87
N SER A 463 16.24 63.12 1.64
CA SER A 463 15.33 63.44 0.53
C SER A 463 13.89 63.05 0.88
N SER A 464 12.95 63.75 0.27
CA SER A 464 11.51 63.48 0.37
C SER A 464 10.86 63.85 -0.95
N ASP A 465 10.22 62.88 -1.57
CA ASP A 465 9.45 63.09 -2.79
C ASP A 465 8.13 62.32 -2.76
N SER A 466 7.42 62.31 -3.89
CA SER A 466 6.13 61.61 -4.02
C SER A 466 6.22 60.08 -3.92
N GLN A 467 7.42 59.50 -3.98
CA GLN A 467 7.68 58.06 -3.99
C GLN A 467 8.24 57.57 -2.65
N GLU A 468 9.14 58.31 -2.02
CA GLU A 468 9.80 57.89 -0.78
C GLU A 468 10.32 59.04 0.09
N ASN A 469 10.52 58.72 1.37
CA ASN A 469 11.27 59.53 2.32
C ASN A 469 12.54 58.78 2.71
N VAL A 470 13.70 59.41 2.57
CA VAL A 470 15.01 58.84 2.92
C VAL A 470 15.57 59.58 4.12
N TYR A 471 15.77 58.86 5.23
CA TYR A 471 16.37 59.38 6.45
C TYR A 471 17.78 58.84 6.60
N ARG A 472 18.73 59.74 6.84
CA ARG A 472 20.09 59.38 7.23
C ARG A 472 20.18 59.35 8.74
N VAL A 473 20.56 58.20 9.27
CA VAL A 473 20.74 57.93 10.69
C VAL A 473 22.23 57.75 10.94
N GLU A 474 22.85 58.75 11.56
CA GLU A 474 24.23 58.70 12.04
C GLU A 474 24.24 58.18 13.47
N PHE A 475 24.98 57.09 13.71
CA PHE A 475 25.13 56.45 15.01
C PHE A 475 26.36 57.00 15.72
N ASN A 476 26.15 57.87 16.72
CA ASN A 476 27.21 58.45 17.55
C ASN A 476 27.56 57.51 18.70
N PHE A 477 28.13 56.35 18.37
CA PHE A 477 28.52 55.35 19.36
C PHE A 477 30.00 55.44 19.70
N ALA A 478 30.36 55.00 20.91
CA ALA A 478 31.76 54.92 21.32
C ALA A 478 32.55 53.86 20.51
N GLU A 479 31.83 52.85 20.01
CA GLU A 479 32.38 51.73 19.22
C GLU A 479 31.62 51.61 17.89
N PRO A 480 31.83 52.55 16.95
CA PRO A 480 31.06 52.60 15.70
C PRO A 480 31.19 51.32 14.87
N GLU A 481 32.32 50.61 14.95
CA GLU A 481 32.59 49.33 14.29
C GLU A 481 31.69 48.17 14.75
N THR A 482 30.99 48.34 15.87
CA THR A 482 30.05 47.37 16.43
C THR A 482 28.59 47.66 16.08
N THR A 483 28.32 48.75 15.36
CA THR A 483 26.96 49.17 15.02
C THR A 483 26.25 48.11 14.20
N SER A 484 25.07 47.70 14.68
CA SER A 484 24.19 46.77 13.97
C SER A 484 23.34 47.52 12.94
N MET A 485 22.87 46.81 11.92
CA MET A 485 21.92 47.38 10.97
C MET A 485 20.54 47.53 11.61
N LEU A 486 19.88 48.68 11.44
CA LEU A 486 18.45 48.82 11.74
C LEU A 486 17.66 47.84 10.87
N GLN A 487 16.66 47.22 11.47
CA GLN A 487 15.79 46.28 10.77
C GLN A 487 14.37 46.82 10.69
N ASP A 488 13.70 46.48 9.59
CA ASP A 488 12.26 46.66 9.49
C ASP A 488 11.57 45.74 10.50
N GLY A 489 11.04 46.35 11.55
CA GLY A 489 10.34 45.69 12.64
C GLY A 489 8.85 45.51 12.39
N SER A 490 8.35 45.93 11.23
CA SER A 490 6.93 45.84 10.87
C SER A 490 6.51 44.40 10.54
N GLN A 491 5.18 44.19 10.45
CA GLN A 491 4.60 42.91 10.02
C GLN A 491 4.84 42.61 8.53
N LEU A 492 5.05 43.65 7.71
CA LEU A 492 5.25 43.57 6.26
C LEU A 492 6.72 43.83 5.89
N ARG A 493 7.62 43.03 6.49
CA ARG A 493 9.07 43.24 6.42
C ARG A 493 9.58 43.39 5.00
N GLY A 494 10.29 44.48 4.74
CA GLY A 494 10.98 44.76 3.47
C GLY A 494 10.07 45.22 2.33
N GLN A 495 8.76 45.37 2.57
CA GLN A 495 7.82 45.82 1.54
C GLN A 495 7.78 47.35 1.39
N PHE A 496 7.82 48.07 2.52
CA PHE A 496 7.71 49.54 2.57
C PHE A 496 8.93 50.22 3.18
N VAL A 497 9.65 49.52 4.05
CA VAL A 497 10.84 50.05 4.71
C VAL A 497 12.05 49.23 4.27
N SER A 498 13.06 49.91 3.76
CA SER A 498 14.37 49.30 3.51
C SER A 498 15.43 50.11 4.23
N VAL A 499 16.37 49.40 4.85
CA VAL A 499 17.53 49.99 5.48
C VAL A 499 18.75 49.61 4.65
N ALA A 500 19.70 50.52 4.50
CA ALA A 500 21.01 50.25 3.92
C ALA A 500 22.08 50.95 4.75
N VAL A 501 23.29 50.37 4.79
CA VAL A 501 24.46 51.05 5.35
C VAL A 501 25.04 51.94 4.26
N ASP A 502 25.14 53.25 4.51
CA ASP A 502 25.76 54.21 3.58
C ASP A 502 27.24 54.42 3.91
N LYS A 503 27.56 54.56 5.20
CA LYS A 503 28.94 54.53 5.69
C LYS A 503 29.04 53.56 6.84
N ALA A 504 29.92 52.57 6.72
CA ALA A 504 30.18 51.67 7.84
C ALA A 504 30.93 52.40 8.95
N GLY A 505 30.62 52.06 10.20
CA GLY A 505 31.40 52.52 11.34
C GLY A 505 32.80 51.92 11.30
N ILE A 506 33.82 52.76 11.41
CA ILE A 506 35.23 52.35 11.40
C ILE A 506 35.89 52.86 12.66
N ASN A 507 36.62 51.98 13.33
CA ASN A 507 37.57 52.34 14.37
C ASN A 507 38.86 51.59 14.06
N SER A 508 39.76 52.26 13.33
CA SER A 508 41.00 51.62 12.85
C SER A 508 41.94 51.21 13.98
N ASP A 509 41.77 51.76 15.19
CA ASP A 509 42.58 51.35 16.35
C ASP A 509 42.27 49.93 16.82
N LYS A 510 41.12 49.37 16.43
CA LYS A 510 40.72 48.00 16.83
C LYS A 510 40.94 46.94 15.76
N GLY A 511 41.02 47.31 14.48
CA GLY A 511 41.18 46.36 13.35
C GLY A 511 39.99 46.34 12.39
N PHE A 512 39.83 45.27 11.61
CA PHE A 512 38.81 45.13 10.57
C PHE A 512 37.91 43.90 10.77
N ARG A 513 36.78 43.81 10.06
CA ARG A 513 35.89 42.63 10.06
C ARG A 513 35.55 42.22 8.64
N LEU A 514 35.33 40.93 8.43
CA LEU A 514 34.86 40.38 7.16
C LEU A 514 33.41 39.92 7.32
N SER A 515 32.61 39.99 6.25
CA SER A 515 31.22 39.54 6.27
C SER A 515 30.92 38.56 5.15
N LEU A 516 30.13 37.54 5.45
CA LEU A 516 29.62 36.58 4.48
C LEU A 516 28.19 36.19 4.84
N GLY A 517 27.25 36.31 3.90
CA GLY A 517 25.86 35.91 4.10
C GLY A 517 25.16 36.61 5.28
N GLY A 518 25.51 37.86 5.58
CA GLY A 518 24.94 38.65 6.69
C GLY A 518 25.55 38.38 8.07
N LYS A 519 26.50 37.44 8.20
CA LYS A 519 27.30 37.26 9.41
C LYS A 519 28.63 38.01 9.29
N ARG A 520 29.14 38.54 10.41
CA ARG A 520 30.44 39.24 10.48
C ARG A 520 31.40 38.47 11.39
N THR A 521 32.70 38.51 11.09
CA THR A 521 33.74 38.01 11.97
C THR A 521 33.84 38.85 13.26
N GLN A 522 34.54 38.33 14.27
CA GLN A 522 35.09 39.20 15.32
C GLN A 522 36.11 40.18 14.72
N VAL A 523 36.52 41.20 15.49
CA VAL A 523 37.51 42.18 15.01
C VAL A 523 38.86 41.48 14.81
N ILE A 524 39.41 41.62 13.61
CA ILE A 524 40.69 41.07 13.17
C ILE A 524 41.72 42.20 13.27
N PRO A 525 42.72 42.10 14.16
CA PRO A 525 43.77 43.10 14.23
C PRO A 525 44.65 43.04 12.97
N PRO A 526 45.29 44.16 12.56
CA PRO A 526 46.15 44.21 11.38
C PRO A 526 47.36 43.24 11.41
N ASN A 527 47.69 42.69 12.59
CA ASN A 527 48.86 41.85 12.82
C ASN A 527 48.47 40.42 13.26
N VAL A 528 47.25 39.97 12.91
CA VAL A 528 46.69 38.68 13.32
C VAL A 528 47.56 37.50 12.84
N THR A 529 47.67 36.45 13.66
CA THR A 529 48.35 35.21 13.26
C THR A 529 47.45 34.30 12.42
N GLU A 530 48.04 33.37 11.67
CA GLU A 530 47.29 32.40 10.86
C GLU A 530 46.27 31.60 11.69
N ALA A 531 46.67 31.14 12.88
CA ALA A 531 45.80 30.35 13.76
C ALA A 531 44.61 31.16 14.30
N GLU A 532 44.81 32.44 14.62
CA GLU A 532 43.74 33.34 15.06
C GLU A 532 42.78 33.67 13.91
N LEU A 533 43.32 33.83 12.70
CA LEU A 533 42.53 34.04 11.50
C LEU A 533 41.67 32.80 11.18
N GLU A 534 42.24 31.60 11.24
CA GLU A 534 41.53 30.33 11.05
C GLU A 534 40.42 30.14 12.09
N SER A 535 40.69 30.44 13.37
CA SER A 535 39.68 30.41 14.42
C SER A 535 38.53 31.37 14.15
N THR A 536 38.86 32.58 13.71
CA THR A 536 37.89 33.63 13.37
C THR A 536 36.96 33.20 12.21
N PHE A 537 37.51 32.61 11.16
CA PHE A 537 36.72 32.07 10.05
C PHE A 537 35.91 30.84 10.43
N THR A 538 36.48 29.93 11.25
CA THR A 538 35.75 28.77 11.76
C THR A 538 34.49 29.20 12.52
N GLN A 539 34.57 30.26 13.32
CA GLN A 539 33.40 30.83 14.00
C GLN A 539 32.38 31.44 13.02
N LEU A 540 32.84 32.07 11.94
CA LEU A 540 31.95 32.66 10.91
C LEU A 540 31.12 31.58 10.19
N PHE A 541 31.78 30.46 9.82
CA PHE A 541 31.17 29.37 9.06
C PHE A 541 30.41 28.38 9.93
N THR A 542 30.68 28.33 11.23
CA THR A 542 29.91 27.48 12.14
C THR A 542 28.52 28.08 12.40
N THR A 543 27.50 27.23 12.34
CA THR A 543 26.14 27.61 12.75
C THR A 543 25.98 27.23 14.21
N GLN A 544 25.85 28.23 15.10
CA GLN A 544 25.39 27.96 16.46
C GLN A 544 23.90 27.68 16.42
N CYS A 545 23.53 26.40 16.35
CA CYS A 545 22.15 25.98 16.56
C CYS A 545 21.81 26.13 18.05
N THR A 546 21.07 27.17 18.42
CA THR A 546 20.41 27.21 19.73
C THR A 546 19.22 26.26 19.69
N PHE A 547 19.36 25.07 20.27
CA PHE A 547 18.25 24.16 20.50
C PHE A 547 17.27 24.82 21.48
N SER A 548 16.13 25.27 20.97
CA SER A 548 14.95 25.52 21.80
C SER A 548 14.36 24.17 22.18
N ALA A 549 14.50 23.79 23.45
CA ALA A 549 13.83 22.62 24.02
C ALA A 549 12.33 22.90 24.16
N ASN A 550 11.59 22.85 23.05
CA ASN A 550 10.15 22.68 23.07
C ASN A 550 9.83 21.23 22.72
N THR A 551 9.63 20.42 23.75
CA THR A 551 9.11 19.06 23.69
C THR A 551 7.68 19.07 23.17
N GLY A 552 7.52 18.92 21.86
CA GLY A 552 6.27 18.52 21.22
C GLY A 552 6.24 17.00 21.07
N ASN A 553 5.44 16.32 21.90
CA ASN A 553 5.11 14.91 21.72
C ASN A 553 4.41 14.70 20.36
N ILE A 554 4.91 13.77 19.56
CA ILE A 554 4.21 13.22 18.39
C ILE A 554 3.53 11.93 18.87
N ARG A 555 2.21 11.82 18.62
CA ARG A 555 1.43 10.59 18.80
C ARG A 555 1.63 9.65 17.63
#